data_AF-D8U4J2-F1
#
_entry.id   AF-D8U4J2-F1
#
_cell.length_a   1.000
_cell.length_b   1.000
_cell.length_c   1.000
_cell.angle_alpha   90.00
_cell.angle_beta   90.00
_cell.angle_gamma   90.00
#
_symmetry.space_group_name_H-M   'P 1'
#
loop_
_entity.id
_entity.type
_entity.pdbx_description
1 polymer ?
#
loop_
_entity_poly.entity_id
_entity_poly.type
_entity_poly.pdbx_seq_one_letter_code
_entity_poly.pdbx_strand_id
1 'polypeptide(L)'
;MADSQSSGPPDWVALVEAADPQPFLLSVQLLLQSPQMHFKSIQQSLSTVLFKKVEPRRSLEFLLCCLEVLVLGPDASPPGKATATATPASSPQTDPVPTSSHTAIDSALGLEISSTSRVAAIAVVQKGNVPTADVGGKLTAGDILEPQEQQQQTRPAKDTWSGTMSHLLLELIQQHHQQGREGRQGQKQGQKQSGQPQAQLGGTATGELAEQHQPMLPAAFATYHRPRVLRLFSACYSQPRYARIALKLAQVFDLSGADVADAPALAAAVSELLSDRVTLTPGLGLVMHFQVIFVETCISADRLKAAARATRLFGLRAEFPDIEARYRRAALSKLTSKRVWGVAAAFVGGDAAMQLELLQQMVEAGEAGLADEYRKRFGLPPTALQLDPEVLAAQEAARAERFLPLALPPSAVLFVDGPTGLRAAAAALSGADLIGIDVEWRATQGLADWEVAAAGDGEGEGEYGEGVEGEGEGDADGEEVWRRRRRGGGGGGGGGPTRASLLQVATHDVAVLFDLPALCGGGAAVADATDVATDVPAEERNEQEPNLDIDSVLAPLFGPGGALVLGFGLA
;
A
#
# COMPACT_ATOMS: atom_id res chain seq x y z
N MET A 1 -9.52 -11.93 -66.65
CA MET A 1 -8.77 -13.18 -66.44
C MET A 1 -7.97 -12.99 -65.16
N ALA A 2 -8.60 -13.31 -64.02
CA ALA A 2 -7.91 -13.39 -62.75
C ALA A 2 -7.37 -14.81 -62.67
N ASP A 3 -6.05 -14.96 -62.82
CA ASP A 3 -5.40 -16.24 -62.67
C ASP A 3 -5.81 -16.84 -61.32
N SER A 4 -6.22 -18.11 -61.37
CA SER A 4 -6.51 -18.92 -60.19
C SER A 4 -5.21 -19.05 -59.40
N GLN A 5 -4.92 -18.05 -58.56
CA GLN A 5 -3.80 -18.07 -57.64
C GLN A 5 -3.92 -19.36 -56.84
N SER A 6 -2.94 -20.24 -56.99
CA SER A 6 -2.90 -21.51 -56.30
C SER A 6 -3.09 -21.24 -54.81
N SER A 7 -4.17 -21.75 -54.23
CA SER A 7 -4.50 -21.62 -52.80
C SER A 7 -3.59 -22.47 -51.90
N GLY A 8 -2.34 -22.69 -52.32
CA GLY A 8 -1.34 -23.40 -51.57
C GLY A 8 -0.92 -22.61 -50.33
N PRO A 9 -0.49 -23.30 -49.25
CA PRO A 9 0.11 -22.62 -48.11
C PRO A 9 1.35 -21.83 -48.56
N PRO A 10 1.63 -20.66 -47.95
CA PRO A 10 2.81 -19.90 -48.27
C PRO A 10 4.08 -20.72 -48.02
N ASP A 11 5.10 -20.53 -48.86
CA ASP A 11 6.40 -21.18 -48.68
C ASP A 11 7.16 -20.52 -47.53
N TRP A 12 6.87 -20.99 -46.32
CA TRP A 12 7.48 -20.49 -45.08
C TRP A 12 9.00 -20.58 -45.08
N VAL A 13 9.60 -21.57 -45.76
CA VAL A 13 11.06 -21.72 -45.79
C VAL A 13 11.66 -20.60 -46.61
N ALA A 14 11.13 -20.36 -47.82
CA ALA A 14 11.57 -19.26 -48.66
C ALA A 14 11.40 -17.90 -47.96
N LEU A 15 10.31 -17.69 -47.22
CA LEU A 15 10.05 -16.46 -46.47
C LEU A 15 11.06 -16.21 -45.35
N VAL A 16 11.45 -17.26 -44.61
CA VAL A 16 12.47 -17.15 -43.55
C VAL A 16 13.86 -17.00 -44.15
N GLU A 17 14.13 -17.62 -45.29
CA GLU A 17 15.42 -17.53 -45.98
C GLU A 17 15.68 -16.16 -46.60
N ALA A 18 14.62 -15.47 -47.04
CA ALA A 18 14.69 -14.11 -47.59
C ALA A 18 15.15 -13.05 -46.56
N ALA A 19 15.15 -13.38 -45.26
CA ALA A 19 15.54 -12.52 -44.13
C ALA A 19 14.72 -11.23 -43.91
N ASP A 20 13.83 -10.88 -44.84
CA ASP A 20 12.85 -9.80 -44.65
C ASP A 20 11.64 -10.32 -43.83
N PRO A 21 11.39 -9.79 -42.62
CA PRO A 21 10.26 -10.22 -41.80
C PRO A 21 8.90 -9.78 -42.36
N GLN A 22 8.81 -8.75 -43.22
CA GLN A 22 7.52 -8.18 -43.64
C GLN A 22 6.63 -9.16 -44.42
N PRO A 23 7.11 -9.86 -45.47
CA PRO A 23 6.30 -10.84 -46.20
C PRO A 23 5.82 -11.99 -45.31
N PHE A 24 6.64 -12.42 -44.35
CA PHE A 24 6.28 -13.43 -43.37
C PHE A 24 5.16 -12.94 -42.43
N LEU A 25 5.33 -11.75 -41.86
CA LEU A 25 4.35 -11.13 -40.96
C LEU A 25 3.00 -10.94 -41.66
N LEU A 26 2.99 -10.44 -42.90
CA LEU A 26 1.77 -10.30 -43.70
C LEU A 26 1.08 -11.65 -43.95
N SER A 27 1.86 -12.70 -44.26
CA SER A 27 1.33 -14.05 -44.48
C SER A 27 0.70 -14.63 -43.21
N VAL A 28 1.35 -14.45 -42.05
CA VAL A 28 0.82 -14.87 -40.75
C VAL A 28 -0.44 -14.07 -40.40
N GLN A 29 -0.46 -12.77 -40.67
CA GLN A 29 -1.63 -11.92 -40.46
C GLN A 29 -2.83 -12.39 -41.30
N LEU A 30 -2.63 -12.66 -42.59
CA LEU A 30 -3.68 -13.17 -43.48
C LEU A 30 -4.23 -14.52 -43.00
N LEU A 31 -3.37 -15.40 -42.45
CA LEU A 31 -3.82 -16.67 -41.88
C LEU A 31 -4.59 -16.49 -40.58
N LEU A 32 -4.17 -15.58 -39.70
CA LEU A 32 -4.89 -15.27 -38.46
C LEU A 32 -6.25 -14.59 -38.73
N GLN A 33 -6.40 -13.94 -39.89
CA GLN A 33 -7.67 -13.39 -40.36
C GLN A 33 -8.59 -14.45 -40.98
N SER A 34 -8.06 -15.61 -41.34
CA SER A 34 -8.87 -16.69 -41.93
C SER A 34 -9.74 -17.35 -40.85
N PRO A 35 -11.07 -17.38 -41.01
CA PRO A 35 -11.98 -18.00 -40.04
C PRO A 35 -11.81 -19.52 -39.94
N GLN A 36 -11.12 -20.13 -40.91
CA GLN A 36 -10.93 -21.58 -40.98
C GLN A 36 -9.72 -22.07 -40.18
N MET A 37 -8.81 -21.17 -39.80
CA MET A 37 -7.54 -21.54 -39.17
C MET A 37 -7.52 -21.14 -37.70
N HIS A 38 -7.54 -22.14 -36.82
CA HIS A 38 -7.35 -21.91 -35.39
C HIS A 38 -5.91 -21.50 -35.07
N PHE A 39 -5.74 -20.59 -34.10
CA PHE A 39 -4.43 -20.12 -33.62
C PHE A 39 -3.45 -21.26 -33.34
N LYS A 40 -3.90 -22.32 -32.66
CA LYS A 40 -3.08 -23.49 -32.31
C LYS A 40 -2.60 -24.25 -33.55
N SER A 41 -3.41 -24.34 -34.60
CA SER A 41 -3.03 -24.98 -35.86
C SER A 41 -1.95 -24.17 -36.59
N ILE A 42 -2.07 -22.84 -36.60
CA ILE A 42 -1.06 -21.94 -37.15
C ILE A 42 0.24 -22.09 -36.36
N GLN A 43 0.18 -22.05 -35.03
CA GLN A 43 1.34 -22.25 -34.15
C GLN A 43 2.04 -23.58 -34.40
N GLN A 44 1.30 -24.69 -34.48
CA GLN A 44 1.86 -26.02 -34.74
C GLN A 44 2.51 -26.12 -36.12
N SER A 45 1.87 -25.54 -37.14
CA SER A 45 2.39 -25.49 -38.51
C SER A 45 3.71 -24.70 -38.57
N LEU A 46 3.72 -23.48 -38.02
CA LEU A 46 4.91 -22.64 -37.96
C LEU A 46 6.04 -23.29 -37.15
N SER A 47 5.74 -23.86 -35.97
CA SER A 47 6.71 -24.57 -35.15
C SER A 47 7.37 -25.74 -35.91
N THR A 48 6.55 -26.51 -36.63
CA THR A 48 7.04 -27.64 -37.45
C THR A 48 7.97 -27.16 -38.56
N VAL A 49 7.62 -26.08 -39.26
CA VAL A 49 8.46 -25.57 -40.36
C VAL A 49 9.73 -24.91 -39.82
N LEU A 50 9.60 -23.97 -38.89
CA LEU A 50 10.71 -23.18 -38.36
C LEU A 50 11.76 -24.03 -37.65
N PHE A 51 11.36 -25.06 -36.90
CA PHE A 51 12.30 -25.82 -36.08
C PHE A 51 12.64 -27.21 -36.61
N LYS A 52 11.95 -27.70 -37.66
CA LYS A 52 12.32 -28.97 -38.32
C LYS A 52 12.89 -28.81 -39.73
N LYS A 53 12.50 -27.75 -40.46
CA LYS A 53 12.96 -27.54 -41.85
C LYS A 53 14.02 -26.46 -41.98
N VAL A 54 14.05 -25.50 -41.06
CA VAL A 54 15.03 -24.42 -41.00
C VAL A 54 15.98 -24.65 -39.82
N GLU A 55 17.22 -24.20 -39.95
CA GLU A 55 18.19 -24.24 -38.85
C GLU A 55 17.64 -23.48 -37.62
N PRO A 56 17.56 -24.10 -36.43
CA PRO A 56 16.90 -23.48 -35.26
C PRO A 56 17.46 -22.11 -34.88
N ARG A 57 18.78 -21.93 -34.98
CA ARG A 57 19.44 -20.64 -34.69
C ARG A 57 18.94 -19.54 -35.61
N ARG A 58 18.88 -19.80 -36.92
CA ARG A 58 18.38 -18.87 -37.93
C ARG A 58 16.91 -18.55 -37.71
N SER A 59 16.10 -19.55 -37.36
CA SER A 59 14.68 -19.36 -37.04
C SER A 59 14.48 -18.46 -35.82
N LEU A 60 15.24 -18.66 -34.74
CA LEU A 60 15.15 -17.79 -33.55
C LEU A 60 15.57 -16.35 -33.85
N GLU A 61 16.65 -16.15 -34.62
CA GLU A 61 17.09 -14.83 -35.05
C GLU A 61 16.03 -14.12 -35.91
N PHE A 62 15.41 -14.85 -36.84
CA PHE A 62 14.34 -14.34 -37.68
C PHE A 62 13.10 -13.96 -36.85
N LEU A 63 12.69 -14.81 -35.89
CA LEU A 63 11.56 -14.51 -34.99
C LEU A 63 11.83 -13.26 -34.14
N LEU A 64 13.07 -13.03 -33.71
CA LEU A 64 13.45 -11.78 -33.03
C LEU A 64 13.36 -10.56 -33.97
N CYS A 65 13.79 -10.67 -35.22
CA CYS A 65 13.60 -9.61 -36.21
C CYS A 65 12.11 -9.28 -36.43
N CYS A 66 11.25 -10.31 -36.51
CA CYS A 66 9.81 -10.13 -36.58
C CYS A 66 9.26 -9.37 -35.37
N LEU A 67 9.68 -9.70 -34.15
CA LEU A 67 9.28 -8.99 -32.94
C LEU A 67 9.75 -7.53 -32.94
N GLU A 68 10.97 -7.25 -33.40
CA GLU A 68 11.47 -5.87 -33.53
C GLU A 68 10.64 -5.05 -34.51
N VAL A 69 10.24 -5.62 -35.65
CA VAL A 69 9.38 -4.92 -36.60
C VAL A 69 7.99 -4.66 -36.02
N LEU A 70 7.41 -5.63 -35.29
CA LEU A 70 6.09 -5.47 -34.68
C LEU A 70 6.07 -4.45 -33.53
N VAL A 71 7.12 -4.39 -32.71
CA VAL A 71 7.17 -3.57 -31.50
C VAL A 71 7.83 -2.20 -31.74
N LEU A 72 8.90 -2.14 -32.54
CA LEU A 72 9.71 -0.94 -32.77
C LEU A 72 9.47 -0.30 -34.15
N GLY A 73 8.62 -0.90 -35.00
CA GLY A 73 8.32 -0.36 -36.33
C GLY A 73 7.71 1.05 -36.29
N PRO A 74 7.81 1.83 -37.38
CA PRO A 74 7.32 3.22 -37.44
C PRO A 74 5.82 3.36 -37.13
N ASP A 75 5.04 2.32 -37.43
CA ASP A 75 3.61 2.25 -37.14
C ASP A 75 3.31 1.96 -35.65
N ALA A 76 4.32 1.59 -34.84
CA ALA A 76 4.18 1.36 -33.41
C ALA A 76 4.13 2.66 -32.58
N SER A 77 4.00 3.82 -33.24
CA SER A 77 3.93 5.13 -32.61
C SER A 77 2.92 5.14 -31.43
N PRO A 78 3.28 5.72 -30.27
CA PRO A 78 2.41 5.74 -29.11
C PRO A 78 1.13 6.54 -29.43
N PRO A 79 -0.05 6.08 -28.99
CA PRO A 79 -1.28 6.84 -29.17
C PRO A 79 -1.22 8.15 -28.36
N GLY A 80 -0.87 9.25 -29.02
CA GLY A 80 -1.23 10.61 -28.61
C GLY A 80 -0.31 11.32 -27.62
N LYS A 81 0.64 12.10 -28.15
CA LYS A 81 0.66 13.55 -27.87
C LYS A 81 0.59 14.26 -29.21
N ALA A 82 -0.62 14.60 -29.64
CA ALA A 82 -0.83 15.50 -30.77
C ALA A 82 -0.38 16.90 -30.35
N THR A 83 0.91 17.19 -30.45
CA THR A 83 1.41 18.57 -30.41
C THR A 83 1.04 19.26 -31.72
N ALA A 84 0.48 20.45 -31.56
CA ALA A 84 -0.03 21.33 -32.60
C ALA A 84 0.93 21.50 -33.79
N THR A 85 0.32 21.45 -34.98
CA THR A 85 0.61 22.21 -36.19
C THR A 85 1.92 23.03 -36.19
N ALA A 86 2.95 22.50 -36.85
CA ALA A 86 4.13 23.27 -37.25
C ALA A 86 3.86 24.01 -38.57
N THR A 87 3.96 25.34 -38.52
CA THR A 87 4.06 26.24 -39.69
C THR A 87 5.50 26.20 -40.24
N PRO A 88 5.72 26.17 -41.56
CA PRO A 88 7.08 26.12 -42.11
C PRO A 88 7.64 27.54 -42.33
N ALA A 89 8.87 27.80 -41.87
CA ALA A 89 9.67 28.94 -42.33
C ALA A 89 11.17 28.61 -42.34
N SER A 90 11.69 28.54 -43.57
CA SER A 90 12.99 28.97 -44.10
C SER A 90 14.24 29.03 -43.21
N SER A 91 15.30 28.36 -43.68
CA SER A 91 16.72 28.75 -43.50
C SER A 91 17.25 29.36 -44.84
N PRO A 92 18.51 29.81 -45.01
CA PRO A 92 19.62 30.00 -44.04
C PRO A 92 20.38 31.34 -44.21
N GLN A 93 21.24 31.72 -43.25
CA GLN A 93 22.49 32.44 -43.55
C GLN A 93 23.52 32.33 -42.42
N THR A 94 24.78 32.47 -42.83
CA THR A 94 26.06 31.94 -42.34
C THR A 94 26.88 32.89 -41.44
N ASP A 95 27.69 32.28 -40.56
CA ASP A 95 29.04 32.67 -40.04
C ASP A 95 29.23 33.94 -39.14
N PRO A 96 30.37 34.11 -38.40
CA PRO A 96 31.39 33.16 -37.92
C PRO A 96 31.80 33.29 -36.42
N VAL A 97 32.65 32.32 -36.04
CA VAL A 97 33.53 32.12 -34.86
C VAL A 97 34.30 33.38 -34.37
N PRO A 98 34.60 33.49 -33.06
CA PRO A 98 36.02 33.45 -32.66
C PRO A 98 36.34 32.57 -31.42
N THR A 99 37.59 32.13 -31.45
CA THR A 99 38.38 31.26 -30.57
C THR A 99 38.89 31.89 -29.26
N SER A 100 39.32 30.99 -28.35
CA SER A 100 40.29 31.14 -27.23
C SER A 100 39.72 31.68 -25.90
N SER A 101 40.11 31.23 -24.69
CA SER A 101 41.27 30.47 -24.20
C SER A 101 41.06 29.96 -22.75
N HIS A 102 41.88 28.98 -22.34
CA HIS A 102 42.33 28.55 -20.99
C HIS A 102 41.84 29.33 -19.75
N THR A 103 41.50 28.73 -18.60
CA THR A 103 42.40 28.00 -17.67
C THR A 103 41.63 27.18 -16.62
N ALA A 104 42.31 26.17 -16.07
CA ALA A 104 41.93 25.35 -14.93
C ALA A 104 42.03 26.09 -13.57
N ILE A 105 41.39 25.52 -12.52
CA ILE A 105 41.89 25.23 -11.15
C ILE A 105 40.76 25.36 -10.09
N ASP A 106 40.63 24.27 -9.33
CA ASP A 106 40.21 24.05 -7.92
C ASP A 106 39.04 24.77 -7.22
N SER A 107 38.21 23.92 -6.61
CA SER A 107 37.87 23.84 -5.17
C SER A 107 37.61 25.13 -4.39
N ALA A 108 36.39 25.26 -3.84
CA ALA A 108 36.17 25.35 -2.38
C ALA A 108 34.70 25.57 -2.01
N LEU A 109 34.30 24.85 -0.97
CA LEU A 109 33.12 25.05 -0.14
C LEU A 109 33.08 26.46 0.47
N GLY A 110 31.88 27.02 0.61
CA GLY A 110 31.65 28.25 1.37
C GLY A 110 30.18 28.61 1.44
N LEU A 111 29.54 28.21 2.53
CA LEU A 111 28.23 28.68 2.99
C LEU A 111 28.11 30.20 2.90
N GLU A 112 26.96 30.70 2.41
CA GLU A 112 26.32 31.88 3.01
C GLU A 112 24.80 31.73 2.92
N ILE A 113 24.20 31.69 4.12
CA ILE A 113 22.78 31.78 4.38
C ILE A 113 22.47 33.28 4.35
N SER A 114 21.61 33.73 3.44
CA SER A 114 21.04 35.07 3.56
C SER A 114 19.54 35.04 3.31
N SER A 115 18.83 35.21 4.43
CA SER A 115 17.41 35.44 4.56
C SER A 115 17.01 36.80 4.01
N THR A 116 16.06 36.85 3.08
CA THR A 116 15.21 38.03 2.90
C THR A 116 13.77 37.62 2.65
N SER A 117 12.96 37.87 3.69
CA SER A 117 11.50 37.83 3.69
C SER A 117 10.94 38.88 2.73
N ARG A 118 9.97 38.48 1.89
CA ARG A 118 9.09 39.39 1.16
C ARG A 118 7.65 38.98 1.41
N VAL A 119 6.98 39.81 2.21
CA VAL A 119 5.53 39.84 2.41
C VAL A 119 4.88 40.37 1.13
N ALA A 120 4.05 39.56 0.49
CA ALA A 120 3.17 40.00 -0.59
C ALA A 120 1.72 39.96 -0.09
N ALA A 121 1.12 41.14 0.00
CA ALA A 121 -0.29 41.34 0.27
C ALA A 121 -1.12 40.88 -0.93
N ILE A 122 -2.13 40.03 -0.69
CA ILE A 122 -3.15 39.68 -1.68
C ILE A 122 -4.49 40.22 -1.19
N ALA A 123 -5.07 41.08 -2.02
CA ALA A 123 -6.37 41.70 -1.84
C ALA A 123 -7.50 40.67 -2.07
N VAL A 124 -8.36 40.50 -1.07
CA VAL A 124 -9.57 39.68 -1.15
C VAL A 124 -10.69 40.51 -1.79
N VAL A 125 -11.14 40.08 -2.97
CA VAL A 125 -12.31 40.62 -3.67
C VAL A 125 -13.56 39.94 -3.13
N GLN A 126 -14.44 40.73 -2.51
CA GLN A 126 -15.78 40.34 -2.10
C GLN A 126 -16.67 40.08 -3.34
N LYS A 127 -17.27 38.89 -3.43
CA LYS A 127 -18.37 38.60 -4.36
C LYS A 127 -19.67 38.43 -3.58
N GLY A 128 -20.67 39.19 -4.01
CA GLY A 128 -21.94 39.38 -3.33
C GLY A 128 -22.91 38.22 -3.45
N ASN A 129 -23.77 38.15 -2.43
CA ASN A 129 -24.96 37.32 -2.30
C ASN A 129 -26.02 37.64 -3.36
N VAL A 130 -26.65 36.60 -3.91
CA VAL A 130 -27.94 36.67 -4.63
C VAL A 130 -28.88 35.62 -4.01
N PRO A 131 -30.15 35.96 -3.73
CA PRO A 131 -31.06 35.09 -2.99
C PRO A 131 -31.72 34.03 -3.89
N THR A 132 -31.86 32.81 -3.38
CA THR A 132 -32.66 31.74 -3.97
C THR A 132 -34.11 31.87 -3.55
N ALA A 133 -35.00 31.93 -4.55
CA ALA A 133 -36.44 31.86 -4.39
C ALA A 133 -36.91 30.41 -4.54
N ASP A 134 -37.85 30.09 -3.65
CA ASP A 134 -38.62 28.87 -3.51
C ASP A 134 -39.66 28.71 -4.64
N VAL A 135 -39.66 27.56 -5.33
CA VAL A 135 -40.83 27.09 -6.12
C VAL A 135 -40.87 25.57 -6.11
N GLY A 136 -41.89 25.03 -5.44
CA GLY A 136 -42.28 23.63 -5.50
C GLY A 136 -42.89 23.26 -6.86
N GLY A 137 -42.58 22.04 -7.31
CA GLY A 137 -43.11 21.47 -8.54
C GLY A 137 -43.15 19.94 -8.47
N LYS A 138 -44.33 19.42 -8.12
CA LYS A 138 -44.70 18.00 -8.10
C LYS A 138 -44.90 17.51 -9.53
N LEU A 139 -44.09 16.55 -10.01
CA LEU A 139 -44.36 15.84 -11.26
C LEU A 139 -44.07 14.34 -11.15
N THR A 140 -44.85 13.64 -11.96
CA THR A 140 -45.32 12.26 -11.88
C THR A 140 -44.36 11.22 -12.46
N ALA A 141 -44.46 10.01 -11.94
CA ALA A 141 -43.88 8.80 -12.49
C ALA A 141 -44.49 8.50 -13.88
N GLY A 142 -43.62 8.22 -14.86
CA GLY A 142 -44.00 7.79 -16.20
C GLY A 142 -42.79 7.26 -16.96
N ASP A 143 -42.82 5.96 -17.23
CA ASP A 143 -42.05 5.13 -18.15
C ASP A 143 -41.04 5.81 -19.09
N ILE A 144 -39.76 5.42 -18.96
CA ILE A 144 -38.78 5.44 -20.04
C ILE A 144 -38.04 4.10 -20.04
N LEU A 145 -38.42 3.23 -20.98
CA LEU A 145 -37.61 2.11 -21.44
C LEU A 145 -36.54 2.66 -22.39
N GLU A 146 -35.28 2.73 -21.94
CA GLU A 146 -34.13 2.95 -22.81
C GLU A 146 -33.68 1.62 -23.44
N PRO A 147 -33.52 1.54 -24.78
CA PRO A 147 -32.87 0.39 -25.40
C PRO A 147 -31.36 0.49 -25.23
N GLN A 148 -30.82 -0.42 -24.42
CA GLN A 148 -29.40 -0.64 -24.23
C GLN A 148 -28.82 -1.38 -25.45
N GLU A 149 -28.66 -0.68 -26.58
CA GLU A 149 -27.92 -1.17 -27.74
C GLU A 149 -26.75 -0.25 -28.10
N GLN A 150 -25.56 -0.86 -28.13
CA GLN A 150 -24.44 -0.52 -29.00
C GLN A 150 -23.75 0.83 -28.75
N GLN A 151 -23.06 0.93 -27.62
CA GLN A 151 -21.86 1.75 -27.50
C GLN A 151 -20.61 0.89 -27.32
N GLN A 152 -20.48 -0.18 -28.11
CA GLN A 152 -19.17 -0.77 -28.37
C GLN A 152 -18.47 0.11 -29.41
N GLN A 153 -17.61 0.99 -28.89
CA GLN A 153 -16.68 1.80 -29.66
C GLN A 153 -16.03 0.98 -30.78
N THR A 154 -16.30 1.35 -32.02
CA THR A 154 -15.57 0.94 -33.22
C THR A 154 -14.16 1.54 -33.18
N ARG A 155 -13.33 1.07 -32.24
CA ARG A 155 -11.88 1.32 -32.30
C ARG A 155 -11.35 0.60 -33.55
N PRO A 156 -10.48 1.25 -34.34
CA PRO A 156 -9.96 0.65 -35.57
C PRO A 156 -9.27 -0.68 -35.26
N ALA A 157 -9.71 -1.76 -35.91
CA ALA A 157 -9.24 -3.13 -35.70
C ALA A 157 -7.73 -3.36 -35.94
N LYS A 158 -7.01 -2.33 -36.42
CA LYS A 158 -5.62 -2.43 -36.87
C LYS A 158 -4.64 -2.70 -35.72
N ASP A 159 -4.93 -2.21 -34.51
CA ASP A 159 -3.98 -2.28 -33.38
C ASP A 159 -4.01 -3.61 -32.61
N THR A 160 -5.01 -4.47 -32.84
CA THR A 160 -5.16 -5.74 -32.12
C THR A 160 -4.24 -6.86 -32.65
N TRP A 161 -3.76 -6.72 -33.89
CA TRP A 161 -3.00 -7.78 -34.56
C TRP A 161 -1.55 -7.87 -34.10
N SER A 162 -0.88 -6.74 -33.86
CA SER A 162 0.52 -6.72 -33.43
C SER A 162 0.72 -7.47 -32.10
N GLY A 163 -0.21 -7.29 -31.15
CA GLY A 163 -0.21 -8.00 -29.88
C GLY A 163 -0.39 -9.51 -30.03
N THR A 164 -1.37 -9.92 -30.84
CA THR A 164 -1.65 -11.35 -31.10
C THR A 164 -0.49 -12.04 -31.81
N MET A 165 0.09 -11.39 -32.82
CA MET A 165 1.25 -11.90 -33.56
C MET A 165 2.48 -11.97 -32.67
N SER A 166 2.78 -10.93 -31.89
CA SER A 166 3.92 -10.94 -30.97
C SER A 166 3.80 -12.06 -29.93
N HIS A 167 2.58 -12.29 -29.42
CA HIS A 167 2.30 -13.41 -28.52
C HIS A 167 2.57 -14.76 -29.18
N LEU A 168 2.11 -14.98 -30.41
CA LEU A 168 2.37 -16.19 -31.20
C LEU A 168 3.87 -16.43 -31.39
N LEU A 169 4.63 -15.39 -31.77
CA LEU A 169 6.08 -15.50 -31.98
C LEU A 169 6.81 -15.88 -30.68
N LEU A 170 6.43 -15.29 -29.54
CA LEU A 170 7.00 -15.64 -28.24
C LEU A 170 6.64 -17.06 -27.80
N GLU A 171 5.42 -17.53 -28.07
CA GLU A 171 5.02 -18.92 -27.83
C GLU A 171 5.86 -19.89 -28.66
N LEU A 172 6.18 -19.56 -29.91
CA LEU A 172 7.06 -20.38 -30.75
C LEU A 172 8.49 -20.45 -30.19
N ILE A 173 9.05 -19.32 -29.74
CA ILE A 173 10.35 -19.27 -29.08
C ILE A 173 10.33 -20.11 -27.78
N GLN A 174 9.31 -19.91 -26.94
CA GLN A 174 9.14 -20.62 -25.68
C GLN A 174 8.99 -22.14 -25.88
N GLN A 175 8.20 -22.57 -26.87
CA GLN A 175 8.00 -23.97 -27.21
C GLN A 175 9.32 -24.63 -27.66
N HIS A 176 10.13 -23.91 -28.46
CA HIS A 176 11.45 -24.41 -28.85
C HIS A 176 12.37 -24.62 -27.62
N HIS A 177 12.32 -23.73 -26.64
CA HIS A 177 13.09 -23.88 -25.39
C HIS A 177 12.64 -25.12 -24.61
N GLN A 178 11.32 -25.35 -24.51
CA GLN A 178 10.77 -26.51 -23.81
C GLN A 178 11.18 -27.84 -24.48
N GLN A 179 11.11 -27.92 -25.81
CA GLN A 179 11.53 -29.13 -26.56
C GLN A 179 13.02 -29.46 -26.35
N GLY A 180 13.88 -28.43 -26.28
CA GLY A 180 15.30 -28.61 -25.96
C GLY A 180 15.55 -29.17 -24.56
N ARG A 181 14.67 -28.89 -23.59
CA ARG A 181 14.76 -29.42 -22.22
C ARG A 181 14.37 -30.89 -22.14
N GLU A 182 13.28 -31.27 -22.77
CA GLU A 182 12.75 -32.65 -22.75
C GLU A 182 13.70 -33.65 -23.43
N GLY A 183 14.30 -33.27 -24.57
CA GLY A 183 15.25 -34.13 -25.29
C GLY A 183 16.48 -34.52 -24.45
N ARG A 184 16.99 -33.60 -23.60
CA ARG A 184 18.14 -33.88 -22.73
C ARG A 184 17.80 -34.73 -21.52
N GLN A 185 16.59 -34.59 -20.98
CA GLN A 185 16.14 -35.42 -19.85
C GLN A 185 15.92 -36.88 -20.28
N GLY A 186 15.35 -37.10 -21.47
CA GLY A 186 15.19 -38.45 -22.04
C GLY A 186 16.52 -39.17 -22.28
N GLN A 187 17.54 -38.44 -22.74
CA GLN A 187 18.86 -39.03 -22.99
C GLN A 187 19.59 -39.45 -21.70
N LYS A 188 19.45 -38.69 -20.61
CA LYS A 188 20.00 -39.06 -19.29
C LYS A 188 19.30 -40.28 -18.67
N GLN A 189 18.02 -40.49 -18.94
CA GLN A 189 17.30 -41.68 -18.45
C GLN A 189 17.63 -42.96 -19.24
N GLY A 190 17.82 -42.86 -20.57
CA GLY A 190 18.20 -44.00 -21.40
C GLY A 190 19.58 -44.58 -21.11
N GLN A 191 20.53 -43.77 -20.62
CA GLN A 191 21.90 -44.21 -20.33
C GLN A 191 22.05 -44.88 -18.95
N LYS A 192 21.05 -44.77 -18.06
CA LYS A 192 21.06 -45.43 -16.73
C LYS A 192 20.51 -46.86 -16.75
N GLN A 193 19.92 -47.33 -17.85
CA GLN A 193 19.33 -48.68 -17.92
C GLN A 193 20.21 -49.74 -18.60
N SER A 194 21.41 -49.40 -19.08
CA SER A 194 22.36 -50.40 -19.65
C SER A 194 23.51 -50.80 -18.72
N GLY A 195 23.48 -50.39 -17.44
CA GLY A 195 24.48 -50.78 -16.44
C GLY A 195 24.22 -52.16 -15.84
N GLN A 196 24.80 -53.18 -16.47
CA GLN A 196 25.08 -54.49 -15.84
C GLN A 196 25.88 -54.28 -14.53
N PRO A 197 25.60 -55.01 -13.44
CA PRO A 197 26.35 -54.88 -12.21
C PRO A 197 27.72 -55.56 -12.33
N GLN A 198 28.80 -54.79 -12.43
CA GLN A 198 30.13 -55.27 -12.09
C GLN A 198 30.58 -54.60 -10.80
N ALA A 199 30.70 -55.42 -9.77
CA ALA A 199 31.26 -55.08 -8.48
C ALA A 199 32.74 -54.67 -8.62
N GLN A 200 33.15 -53.60 -7.94
CA GLN A 200 34.31 -53.58 -7.03
C GLN A 200 34.52 -52.20 -6.39
N LEU A 201 34.38 -52.21 -5.06
CA LEU A 201 35.24 -51.63 -4.02
C LEU A 201 35.82 -50.20 -4.19
N GLY A 202 35.37 -49.32 -3.29
CA GLY A 202 36.27 -48.57 -2.39
C GLY A 202 36.77 -47.22 -2.89
N GLY A 203 36.11 -46.14 -2.48
CA GLY A 203 36.64 -44.78 -2.64
C GLY A 203 35.74 -43.72 -2.04
N THR A 204 36.07 -43.28 -0.82
CA THR A 204 35.52 -42.13 -0.13
C THR A 204 35.90 -40.83 -0.87
N ALA A 205 34.92 -40.08 -1.37
CA ALA A 205 35.13 -38.69 -1.76
C ALA A 205 33.85 -37.87 -1.55
N THR A 206 34.01 -36.89 -0.66
CA THR A 206 33.22 -35.69 -0.39
C THR A 206 32.27 -35.27 -1.51
N GLY A 207 30.98 -35.32 -1.22
CA GLY A 207 29.92 -34.77 -2.06
C GLY A 207 29.84 -33.26 -1.93
N GLU A 208 30.31 -32.55 -2.94
CA GLU A 208 29.88 -31.18 -3.23
C GLU A 208 28.47 -31.22 -3.82
N LEU A 209 27.55 -30.58 -3.10
CA LEU A 209 26.19 -30.28 -3.51
C LEU A 209 26.24 -29.28 -4.68
N ALA A 210 26.33 -29.79 -5.91
CA ALA A 210 26.09 -29.00 -7.11
C ALA A 210 24.58 -28.80 -7.32
N GLU A 211 24.02 -27.85 -6.57
CA GLU A 211 22.82 -27.13 -6.98
C GLU A 211 23.14 -26.27 -8.20
N GLN A 212 22.33 -26.45 -9.26
CA GLN A 212 21.94 -25.50 -10.32
C GLN A 212 21.76 -26.26 -11.64
N HIS A 213 20.52 -26.62 -11.92
CA HIS A 213 20.08 -26.99 -13.27
C HIS A 213 18.85 -26.14 -13.61
N GLN A 214 19.09 -24.94 -14.14
CA GLN A 214 18.09 -24.23 -14.93
C GLN A 214 18.55 -24.17 -16.41
N PRO A 215 17.73 -24.65 -17.37
CA PRO A 215 18.13 -24.70 -18.78
C PRO A 215 17.68 -23.45 -19.54
N MET A 216 18.60 -22.57 -19.89
CA MET A 216 18.33 -21.49 -20.86
C MET A 216 18.37 -22.04 -22.30
N LEU A 217 18.00 -21.20 -23.27
CA LEU A 217 18.62 -21.17 -24.61
C LEU A 217 20.06 -21.68 -24.58
N PRO A 218 20.67 -22.13 -25.71
CA PRO A 218 22.12 -22.17 -25.78
C PRO A 218 22.61 -20.84 -25.19
N ALA A 219 23.29 -20.86 -24.03
CA ALA A 219 23.48 -19.63 -23.24
C ALA A 219 24.11 -18.54 -24.12
N ALA A 220 24.96 -18.98 -25.06
CA ALA A 220 25.47 -18.20 -26.17
C ALA A 220 24.41 -17.42 -26.98
N PHE A 221 23.28 -17.99 -27.35
CA PHE A 221 22.19 -17.29 -28.06
C PHE A 221 21.54 -16.22 -27.19
N ALA A 222 21.17 -16.54 -25.95
CA ALA A 222 20.58 -15.57 -25.03
C ALA A 222 21.54 -14.40 -24.76
N THR A 223 22.82 -14.69 -24.54
CA THR A 223 23.87 -13.68 -24.35
C THR A 223 24.09 -12.85 -25.61
N TYR A 224 24.17 -13.47 -26.79
CA TYR A 224 24.43 -12.77 -28.05
C TYR A 224 23.28 -11.83 -28.44
N HIS A 225 22.03 -12.24 -28.25
CA HIS A 225 20.86 -11.42 -28.58
C HIS A 225 20.36 -10.54 -27.42
N ARG A 226 21.01 -10.60 -26.25
CA ARG A 226 20.59 -9.86 -25.04
C ARG A 226 20.34 -8.38 -25.31
N PRO A 227 21.23 -7.61 -25.97
CA PRO A 227 21.00 -6.18 -26.20
C PRO A 227 19.73 -5.88 -27.01
N ARG A 228 19.41 -6.73 -27.99
CA ARG A 228 18.19 -6.60 -28.80
C ARG A 228 16.94 -6.88 -27.97
N VAL A 229 16.98 -7.92 -27.15
CA VAL A 229 15.88 -8.28 -26.24
C VAL A 229 15.65 -7.19 -25.20
N LEU A 230 16.69 -6.56 -24.66
CA LEU A 230 16.55 -5.46 -23.70
C LEU A 230 15.90 -4.23 -24.32
N ARG A 231 16.28 -3.89 -25.56
CA ARG A 231 15.62 -2.82 -26.31
C ARG A 231 14.14 -3.11 -26.59
N LEU A 232 13.81 -4.36 -26.93
CA LEU A 232 12.42 -4.79 -27.09
C LEU A 232 11.65 -4.69 -25.76
N PHE A 233 12.24 -5.20 -24.68
CA PHE A 233 11.65 -5.20 -23.36
C PHE A 233 11.34 -3.78 -22.88
N SER A 234 12.28 -2.83 -23.03
CA SER A 234 12.09 -1.44 -22.66
C SER A 234 10.98 -0.73 -23.43
N ALA A 235 10.89 -1.00 -24.73
CA ALA A 235 9.78 -0.51 -25.55
C ALA A 235 8.42 -1.12 -25.14
N CYS A 236 8.41 -2.38 -24.70
CA CYS A 236 7.19 -3.09 -24.34
C CYS A 236 6.65 -2.69 -22.96
N TYR A 237 7.48 -2.66 -21.91
CA TYR A 237 6.95 -2.43 -20.55
C TYR A 237 6.40 -1.02 -20.38
N SER A 238 6.91 -0.05 -21.15
CA SER A 238 6.48 1.35 -21.13
C SER A 238 5.11 1.57 -21.79
N GLN A 239 4.52 0.53 -22.40
CA GLN A 239 3.24 0.62 -23.10
C GLN A 239 2.25 -0.40 -22.53
N PRO A 240 1.12 0.02 -21.94
CA PRO A 240 0.13 -0.89 -21.37
C PRO A 240 -0.33 -2.02 -22.31
N ARG A 241 -0.49 -1.70 -23.60
CA ARG A 241 -0.86 -2.68 -24.65
C ARG A 241 0.14 -3.82 -24.84
N TYR A 242 1.41 -3.61 -24.48
CA TYR A 242 2.50 -4.58 -24.66
C TYR A 242 2.99 -5.20 -23.33
N ALA A 243 2.30 -4.94 -22.22
CA ALA A 243 2.67 -5.49 -20.91
C ALA A 243 2.83 -7.02 -20.89
N ARG A 244 1.93 -7.75 -21.57
CA ARG A 244 2.01 -9.22 -21.67
C ARG A 244 3.21 -9.69 -22.50
N ILE A 245 3.61 -8.91 -23.51
CA ILE A 245 4.80 -9.18 -24.31
C ILE A 245 6.05 -8.93 -23.47
N ALA A 246 6.10 -7.81 -22.73
CA ALA A 246 7.20 -7.48 -21.83
C ALA A 246 7.44 -8.61 -20.81
N LEU A 247 6.38 -9.09 -20.15
CA LEU A 247 6.47 -10.21 -19.22
C LEU A 247 7.01 -11.48 -19.88
N LYS A 248 6.51 -11.82 -21.08
CA LYS A 248 6.98 -13.00 -21.81
C LYS A 248 8.44 -12.87 -22.25
N LEU A 249 8.88 -11.70 -22.68
CA LEU A 249 10.29 -11.44 -22.99
C LEU A 249 11.16 -11.66 -21.76
N ALA A 250 10.76 -11.10 -20.61
CA ALA A 250 11.47 -11.27 -19.34
C ALA A 250 11.60 -12.76 -18.95
N GLN A 251 10.52 -13.53 -19.06
CA GLN A 251 10.50 -14.96 -18.70
C GLN A 251 11.26 -15.84 -19.70
N VAL A 252 11.10 -15.60 -21.01
CA VAL A 252 11.69 -16.44 -22.06
C VAL A 252 13.19 -16.27 -22.16
N PHE A 253 13.68 -15.05 -21.92
CA PHE A 253 15.10 -14.70 -21.98
C PHE A 253 15.78 -14.61 -20.61
N ASP A 254 15.04 -14.92 -19.53
CA ASP A 254 15.52 -14.90 -18.15
C ASP A 254 16.18 -13.56 -17.79
N LEU A 255 15.47 -12.47 -18.09
CA LEU A 255 15.94 -11.13 -17.78
C LEU A 255 15.95 -10.94 -16.27
N SER A 256 17.08 -10.52 -15.72
CA SER A 256 17.29 -10.26 -14.30
C SER A 256 17.24 -8.77 -14.00
N GLY A 257 17.32 -8.38 -12.73
CA GLY A 257 17.37 -6.98 -12.36
C GLY A 257 18.58 -6.22 -12.95
N ALA A 258 19.72 -6.89 -13.10
CA ALA A 258 20.94 -6.31 -13.68
C ALA A 258 20.79 -5.92 -15.16
N ASP A 259 19.74 -6.41 -15.83
CA ASP A 259 19.47 -6.15 -17.24
C ASP A 259 18.59 -4.93 -17.48
N VAL A 260 17.93 -4.44 -16.43
CA VAL A 260 17.02 -3.30 -16.51
C VAL A 260 17.85 -2.03 -16.37
N ALA A 261 18.13 -1.39 -17.51
CA ALA A 261 18.95 -0.17 -17.55
C ALA A 261 18.34 1.00 -16.76
N ASP A 262 17.00 1.07 -16.68
CA ASP A 262 16.26 2.11 -15.98
C ASP A 262 15.19 1.48 -15.06
N ALA A 263 15.64 1.06 -13.87
CA ALA A 263 14.79 0.48 -12.84
C ALA A 263 13.64 1.41 -12.40
N PRO A 264 13.86 2.73 -12.17
CA PRO A 264 12.78 3.67 -11.89
C PRO A 264 11.70 3.72 -12.98
N ALA A 265 12.09 3.75 -14.26
CA ALA A 265 11.11 3.74 -15.36
C ALA A 265 10.31 2.43 -15.40
N LEU A 266 10.94 1.28 -15.17
CA LEU A 266 10.23 0.01 -15.07
C LEU A 266 9.23 0.02 -13.91
N ALA A 267 9.61 0.49 -12.73
CA ALA A 267 8.74 0.55 -11.58
C ALA A 267 7.54 1.50 -11.78
N ALA A 268 7.77 2.67 -12.40
CA ALA A 268 6.72 3.61 -12.75
C ALA A 268 5.73 2.98 -13.74
N ALA A 269 6.23 2.35 -14.80
CA ALA A 269 5.40 1.65 -15.76
C ALA A 269 4.60 0.52 -15.10
N VAL A 270 5.23 -0.31 -14.27
CA VAL A 270 4.54 -1.38 -13.54
C VAL A 270 3.46 -0.82 -12.61
N SER A 271 3.69 0.31 -11.94
CA SER A 271 2.66 0.97 -11.12
C SER A 271 1.45 1.41 -11.96
N GLU A 272 1.67 1.91 -13.18
CA GLU A 272 0.60 2.22 -14.13
C GLU A 272 -0.16 0.95 -14.54
N LEU A 273 0.56 -0.15 -14.84
CA LEU A 273 -0.06 -1.44 -15.20
C LEU A 273 -0.90 -2.03 -14.06
N LEU A 274 -0.48 -1.85 -12.81
CA LEU A 274 -1.23 -2.33 -11.65
C LEU A 274 -2.51 -1.53 -11.41
N SER A 275 -2.61 -0.32 -11.97
CA SER A 275 -3.78 0.56 -11.82
C SER A 275 -4.89 0.25 -12.83
N ASP A 276 -4.58 -0.46 -13.92
CA ASP A 276 -5.56 -0.87 -14.94
C ASP A 276 -5.91 -2.36 -14.81
N ARG A 277 -7.21 -2.67 -14.73
CA ARG A 277 -7.73 -4.04 -14.60
C ARG A 277 -7.29 -4.95 -15.74
N VAL A 278 -7.11 -4.44 -16.96
CA VAL A 278 -6.70 -5.23 -18.13
C VAL A 278 -5.22 -5.63 -18.06
N THR A 279 -4.39 -4.77 -17.48
CA THR A 279 -2.94 -4.96 -17.39
C THR A 279 -2.47 -5.39 -16.00
N LEU A 280 -3.37 -5.52 -15.03
CA LEU A 280 -3.08 -5.98 -13.67
C LEU A 280 -2.34 -7.33 -13.65
N THR A 281 -2.80 -8.31 -14.42
CA THR A 281 -2.16 -9.65 -14.46
C THR A 281 -0.72 -9.61 -14.98
N PRO A 282 -0.42 -9.03 -16.16
CA PRO A 282 0.97 -8.91 -16.60
C PRO A 282 1.80 -7.96 -15.72
N GLY A 283 1.20 -6.90 -15.15
CA GLY A 283 1.85 -6.03 -14.17
C GLY A 283 2.32 -6.78 -12.93
N LEU A 284 1.44 -7.58 -12.32
CA LEU A 284 1.80 -8.47 -11.21
C LEU A 284 2.87 -9.48 -11.61
N GLY A 285 2.79 -10.06 -12.81
CA GLY A 285 3.81 -10.95 -13.32
C GLY A 285 5.19 -10.28 -13.43
N LEU A 286 5.23 -9.02 -13.85
CA LEU A 286 6.48 -8.23 -13.89
C LEU A 286 7.01 -7.93 -12.49
N VAL A 287 6.14 -7.56 -11.53
CA VAL A 287 6.55 -7.41 -10.12
C VAL A 287 7.15 -8.71 -9.59
N MET A 288 6.49 -9.85 -9.84
CA MET A 288 6.96 -11.17 -9.41
C MET A 288 8.25 -11.59 -10.09
N HIS A 289 8.55 -11.08 -11.30
CA HIS A 289 9.78 -11.37 -12.01
C HIS A 289 10.93 -10.46 -11.54
N PHE A 290 10.63 -9.21 -11.19
CA PHE A 290 11.59 -8.18 -10.77
C PHE A 290 11.38 -7.73 -9.32
N GLN A 291 11.18 -8.69 -8.41
CA GLN A 291 10.78 -8.42 -7.02
C GLN A 291 11.79 -7.53 -6.28
N VAL A 292 13.08 -7.80 -6.47
CA VAL A 292 14.19 -7.04 -5.86
C VAL A 292 14.19 -5.58 -6.33
N ILE A 293 14.11 -5.35 -7.65
CA ILE A 293 14.02 -3.99 -8.22
C ILE A 293 12.81 -3.25 -7.66
N PHE A 294 11.67 -3.93 -7.56
CA PHE A 294 10.46 -3.30 -7.04
C PHE A 294 10.65 -2.82 -5.60
N VAL A 295 11.27 -3.64 -4.75
CA VAL A 295 11.61 -3.27 -3.36
C VAL A 295 12.61 -2.12 -3.34
N GLU A 296 13.71 -2.21 -4.09
CA GLU A 296 14.73 -1.15 -4.17
C GLU A 296 14.14 0.18 -4.64
N THR A 297 13.23 0.15 -5.61
CA THR A 297 12.58 1.36 -6.11
C THR A 297 11.62 1.95 -5.08
N CYS A 298 10.92 1.11 -4.31
CA CYS A 298 10.14 1.59 -3.18
C CYS A 298 11.03 2.25 -2.12
N ILE A 299 12.23 1.70 -1.85
CA ILE A 299 13.19 2.28 -0.92
C ILE A 299 13.72 3.62 -1.44
N SER A 300 14.10 3.71 -2.71
CA SER A 300 14.64 4.94 -3.31
C SER A 300 13.60 6.07 -3.36
N ALA A 301 12.31 5.71 -3.45
CA ALA A 301 11.19 6.65 -3.40
C ALA A 301 10.69 6.95 -1.98
N ASP A 302 11.40 6.51 -0.93
CA ASP A 302 11.02 6.63 0.49
C ASP A 302 9.64 6.01 0.84
N ARG A 303 9.18 5.05 0.04
CA ARG A 303 7.93 4.30 0.26
C ARG A 303 8.17 3.08 1.13
N LEU A 304 8.74 3.28 2.32
CA LEU A 304 9.20 2.20 3.21
C LEU A 304 8.09 1.20 3.60
N LYS A 305 6.84 1.65 3.76
CA LYS A 305 5.67 0.78 4.03
C LYS A 305 5.44 -0.23 2.90
N ALA A 306 5.49 0.24 1.64
CA ALA A 306 5.32 -0.60 0.47
C ALA A 306 6.50 -1.57 0.31
N ALA A 307 7.73 -1.08 0.53
CA ALA A 307 8.93 -1.91 0.52
C ALA A 307 8.88 -3.03 1.57
N ALA A 308 8.52 -2.72 2.82
CA ALA A 308 8.39 -3.71 3.88
C ALA A 308 7.29 -4.74 3.58
N ARG A 309 6.14 -4.32 3.04
CA ARG A 309 5.08 -5.24 2.62
C ARG A 309 5.54 -6.17 1.50
N ALA A 310 6.18 -5.63 0.47
CA ALA A 310 6.70 -6.40 -0.65
C ALA A 310 7.77 -7.40 -0.20
N THR A 311 8.67 -6.99 0.69
CA THR A 311 9.71 -7.85 1.27
C THR A 311 9.11 -9.06 1.99
N ARG A 312 8.05 -8.85 2.80
CA ARG A 312 7.31 -9.95 3.44
C ARG A 312 6.62 -10.85 2.42
N LEU A 313 5.90 -10.26 1.47
CA LEU A 313 5.11 -10.99 0.47
C LEU A 313 5.97 -11.87 -0.45
N PHE A 314 7.16 -11.39 -0.81
CA PHE A 314 8.07 -12.07 -1.72
C PHE A 314 9.12 -12.94 -1.02
N GLY A 315 9.13 -12.97 0.32
CA GLY A 315 10.11 -13.74 1.08
C GLY A 315 11.53 -13.18 1.03
N LEU A 316 11.70 -11.89 0.72
CA LEU A 316 13.00 -11.24 0.51
C LEU A 316 13.66 -10.71 1.81
N ARG A 317 13.36 -11.33 2.95
CA ARG A 317 13.87 -10.88 4.26
C ARG A 317 15.39 -11.03 4.39
N ALA A 318 15.99 -11.98 3.67
CA ALA A 318 17.44 -12.18 3.68
C ALA A 318 18.17 -11.08 2.89
N GLU A 319 17.56 -10.62 1.80
CA GLU A 319 18.07 -9.56 0.92
C GLU A 319 17.88 -8.18 1.53
N PHE A 320 16.78 -7.95 2.26
CA PHE A 320 16.45 -6.67 2.89
C PHE A 320 16.14 -6.84 4.39
N PRO A 321 17.13 -7.20 5.23
CA PRO A 321 16.90 -7.49 6.65
C PRO A 321 16.55 -6.24 7.48
N ASP A 322 16.92 -5.05 7.01
CA ASP A 322 16.76 -3.78 7.73
C ASP A 322 15.46 -3.04 7.39
N ILE A 323 14.76 -3.41 6.31
CA ILE A 323 13.64 -2.62 5.78
C ILE A 323 12.46 -2.53 6.75
N GLU A 324 12.13 -3.63 7.45
CA GLU A 324 11.07 -3.62 8.45
C GLU A 324 11.42 -2.68 9.61
N ALA A 325 12.66 -2.72 10.11
CA ALA A 325 13.12 -1.85 11.18
C ALA A 325 13.13 -0.38 10.75
N ARG A 326 13.60 -0.08 9.53
CA ARG A 326 13.57 1.28 8.95
C ARG A 326 12.15 1.81 8.82
N TYR A 327 11.22 1.00 8.31
CA TYR A 327 9.81 1.38 8.23
C TYR A 327 9.23 1.68 9.61
N ARG A 328 9.45 0.82 10.61
CA ARG A 328 8.93 1.03 11.97
C ARG A 328 9.48 2.29 12.61
N ARG A 329 10.79 2.57 12.49
CA ARG A 329 11.39 3.83 12.99
C ARG A 329 10.84 5.06 12.29
N ALA A 330 10.70 5.03 10.97
CA ALA A 330 10.09 6.14 10.23
C ALA A 330 8.63 6.38 10.63
N ALA A 331 7.86 5.32 10.86
CA ALA A 331 6.49 5.42 11.36
C ALA A 331 6.46 5.97 12.80
N LEU A 332 7.35 5.51 13.68
CA LEU A 332 7.49 6.03 15.05
C LEU A 332 7.82 7.52 15.03
N SER A 333 8.80 7.95 14.25
CA SER A 333 9.17 9.36 14.08
C SER A 333 8.00 10.23 13.63
N LYS A 334 7.15 9.74 12.72
CA LYS A 334 5.92 10.45 12.30
C LYS A 334 4.87 10.54 13.42
N LEU A 335 4.79 9.56 14.31
CA LEU A 335 3.87 9.58 15.45
C LEU A 335 4.38 10.51 16.57
N THR A 336 5.68 10.51 16.82
CA THR A 336 6.31 11.36 17.86
C THR A 336 6.33 12.82 17.45
N SER A 337 6.53 13.15 16.17
CA SER A 337 6.46 14.54 15.68
C SER A 337 5.08 15.16 15.86
N LYS A 338 4.02 14.34 15.78
CA LYS A 338 2.63 14.73 16.06
C LYS A 338 2.26 14.65 17.55
N ARG A 339 3.21 14.28 18.43
CA ARG A 339 3.03 14.07 19.88
C ARG A 339 1.88 13.12 20.25
N VAL A 340 1.60 12.12 19.40
CA VAL A 340 0.50 11.15 19.63
C VAL A 340 1.01 9.96 20.44
N TRP A 341 1.48 10.24 21.64
CA TRP A 341 2.26 9.32 22.49
C TRP A 341 1.57 7.99 22.77
N GLY A 342 0.27 7.99 23.07
CA GLY A 342 -0.48 6.75 23.33
C GLY A 342 -0.56 5.83 22.11
N VAL A 343 -0.71 6.40 20.91
CA VAL A 343 -0.70 5.62 19.65
C VAL A 343 0.70 5.10 19.36
N ALA A 344 1.73 5.92 19.58
CA ALA A 344 3.12 5.50 19.44
C ALA A 344 3.48 4.34 20.39
N ALA A 345 3.06 4.40 21.65
CA ALA A 345 3.30 3.34 22.62
C ALA A 345 2.62 2.03 22.22
N ALA A 346 1.36 2.09 21.76
CA ALA A 346 0.66 0.91 21.24
C ALA A 346 1.34 0.36 19.97
N PHE A 347 1.82 1.22 19.08
CA PHE A 347 2.52 0.84 17.85
C PHE A 347 3.86 0.12 18.12
N VAL A 348 4.62 0.61 19.11
CA VAL A 348 5.91 0.03 19.50
C VAL A 348 5.75 -1.37 20.11
N GLY A 349 4.67 -1.61 20.86
CA GLY A 349 4.39 -2.90 21.49
C GLY A 349 5.50 -3.31 22.47
N GLY A 350 5.93 -4.57 22.41
CA GLY A 350 6.96 -5.14 23.30
C GLY A 350 8.42 -5.00 22.83
N ASP A 351 8.68 -4.25 21.75
CA ASP A 351 10.04 -4.07 21.24
C ASP A 351 10.83 -3.08 22.10
N ALA A 352 11.67 -3.60 22.99
CA ALA A 352 12.44 -2.80 23.96
C ALA A 352 13.31 -1.71 23.30
N ALA A 353 13.85 -1.95 22.10
CA ALA A 353 14.67 -0.96 21.42
C ALA A 353 13.83 0.23 20.95
N MET A 354 12.65 -0.04 20.36
CA MET A 354 11.72 1.00 19.96
C MET A 354 11.05 1.69 21.15
N GLN A 355 10.83 0.98 22.27
CA GLN A 355 10.34 1.59 23.51
C GLN A 355 11.33 2.64 24.02
N LEU A 356 12.63 2.31 24.06
CA LEU A 356 13.69 3.25 24.44
C LEU A 356 13.74 4.47 23.51
N GLU A 357 13.64 4.25 22.18
CA GLU A 357 13.62 5.32 21.18
C GLU A 357 12.43 6.26 21.40
N LEU A 358 11.23 5.72 21.64
CA LEU A 358 10.04 6.51 21.98
C LEU A 358 10.25 7.35 23.25
N LEU A 359 10.79 6.76 24.31
CA LEU A 359 11.06 7.47 25.57
C LEU A 359 12.07 8.61 25.39
N GLN A 360 13.12 8.39 24.62
CA GLN A 360 14.10 9.44 24.29
C GLN A 360 13.44 10.59 23.51
N GLN A 361 12.62 10.27 22.50
CA GLN A 361 11.87 11.27 21.73
C GLN A 361 10.89 12.07 22.59
N MET A 362 10.27 11.47 23.61
CA MET A 362 9.44 12.20 24.59
C MET A 362 10.26 13.20 25.42
N VAL A 363 11.43 12.78 25.90
CA VAL A 363 12.33 13.67 26.66
C VAL A 363 12.81 14.83 25.81
N GLU A 364 13.22 14.56 24.57
CA GLU A 364 13.62 15.58 23.60
C GLU A 364 12.49 16.57 23.28
N ALA A 365 11.24 16.10 23.30
CA ALA A 365 10.05 16.94 23.13
C ALA A 365 9.69 17.78 24.38
N GLY A 366 10.42 17.62 25.48
CA GLY A 366 10.17 18.29 26.77
C GLY A 366 9.12 17.61 27.64
N GLU A 367 8.81 16.34 27.40
CA GLU A 367 7.78 15.55 28.09
C GLU A 367 8.43 14.47 28.98
N ALA A 368 9.42 14.85 29.81
CA ALA A 368 10.22 13.90 30.58
C ALA A 368 9.40 13.20 31.68
N GLY A 369 8.45 13.91 32.31
CA GLY A 369 7.51 13.29 33.25
C GLY A 369 6.68 12.18 32.59
N LEU A 370 6.14 12.45 31.40
CA LEU A 370 5.38 11.45 30.64
C LEU A 370 6.27 10.27 30.21
N ALA A 371 7.52 10.54 29.85
CA ALA A 371 8.48 9.49 29.52
C ALA A 371 8.72 8.55 30.72
N ASP A 372 8.87 9.06 31.95
CA ASP A 372 9.01 8.20 33.14
C ASP A 372 7.75 7.36 33.40
N GLU A 373 6.56 7.91 33.18
CA GLU A 373 5.30 7.15 33.26
C GLU A 373 5.28 5.98 32.26
N TYR A 374 5.62 6.24 30.99
CA TYR A 374 5.66 5.17 29.97
C TYR A 374 6.77 4.16 30.23
N ARG A 375 7.93 4.59 30.74
CA ARG A 375 9.00 3.67 31.19
C ARG A 375 8.48 2.68 32.23
N LYS A 376 7.74 3.18 33.24
CA LYS A 376 7.10 2.33 34.26
C LYS A 376 6.07 1.39 33.63
N ARG A 377 5.23 1.88 32.71
CA ARG A 377 4.22 1.07 32.01
C ARG A 377 4.84 -0.04 31.15
N PHE A 378 5.97 0.23 30.50
CA PHE A 378 6.71 -0.76 29.73
C PHE A 378 7.50 -1.75 30.61
N GLY A 379 7.57 -1.53 31.93
CA GLY A 379 8.36 -2.37 32.84
C GLY A 379 9.87 -2.21 32.64
N LEU A 380 10.33 -1.11 32.05
CA LEU A 380 11.75 -0.86 31.79
C LEU A 380 12.46 -0.39 33.09
N PRO A 381 13.71 -0.83 33.34
CA PRO A 381 14.44 -0.44 34.53
C PRO A 381 14.71 1.08 34.55
N PRO A 382 14.91 1.71 35.73
CA PRO A 382 15.22 3.14 35.80
C PRO A 382 16.48 3.54 35.02
N THR A 383 17.41 2.60 34.83
CA THR A 383 18.64 2.81 34.05
C THR A 383 18.40 2.95 32.55
N ALA A 384 17.22 2.56 32.06
CA ALA A 384 16.81 2.65 30.66
C ALA A 384 16.70 4.11 30.18
N LEU A 385 16.31 5.02 31.08
CA LEU A 385 16.11 6.43 30.78
C LEU A 385 16.76 7.25 31.90
N GLN A 386 17.92 7.83 31.63
CA GLN A 386 18.58 8.73 32.56
C GLN A 386 17.94 10.11 32.46
N LEU A 387 16.99 10.36 33.35
CA LEU A 387 16.35 11.67 33.50
C LEU A 387 17.12 12.48 34.53
N ASP A 388 17.41 13.73 34.19
CA ASP A 388 17.91 14.69 35.17
C ASP A 388 16.77 15.02 36.15
N PRO A 389 16.93 14.75 37.45
CA PRO A 389 15.91 15.05 38.45
C PRO A 389 15.55 16.53 38.48
N GLU A 390 16.48 17.44 38.16
CA GLU A 390 16.20 18.88 38.13
C GLU A 390 15.26 19.24 36.97
N VAL A 391 15.43 18.61 35.81
CA VAL A 391 14.54 18.81 34.65
C VAL A 391 13.15 18.27 34.93
N LEU A 392 13.05 17.11 35.58
CA LEU A 392 11.77 16.53 35.96
C LEU A 392 11.03 17.42 36.96
N ALA A 393 11.73 17.89 38.00
CA ALA A 393 11.17 18.81 39.00
C ALA A 393 10.74 20.15 38.38
N ALA A 394 11.53 20.69 37.44
CA ALA A 394 11.19 21.92 36.72
C ALA A 394 9.94 21.73 35.82
N GLN A 395 9.79 20.57 35.17
CA GLN A 395 8.60 20.26 34.39
C GLN A 395 7.37 20.07 35.27
N GLU A 396 7.49 19.39 36.39
CA GLU A 396 6.42 19.24 37.38
C GLU A 396 5.99 20.61 37.93
N ALA A 397 6.94 21.50 38.25
CA ALA A 397 6.66 22.86 38.66
C ALA A 397 5.95 23.66 37.56
N ALA A 398 6.44 23.63 36.32
CA ALA A 398 5.80 24.29 35.19
C ALA A 398 4.39 23.73 34.90
N ARG A 399 4.19 22.43 35.10
CA ARG A 399 2.87 21.79 34.99
C ARG A 399 1.95 22.24 36.12
N ALA A 400 2.45 22.35 37.35
CA ALA A 400 1.69 22.85 38.50
C ALA A 400 1.35 24.35 38.39
N GLU A 401 2.14 25.13 37.65
CA GLU A 401 1.82 26.52 37.31
C GLU A 401 0.73 26.60 36.23
N ARG A 402 0.78 25.70 35.23
CA ARG A 402 -0.12 25.72 34.08
C ARG A 402 -1.47 25.05 34.35
N PHE A 403 -1.49 24.02 35.19
CA PHE A 403 -2.66 23.23 35.54
C PHE A 403 -2.84 23.28 37.05
N LEU A 404 -4.07 23.43 37.51
CA LEU A 404 -4.37 23.40 38.93
C LEU A 404 -4.11 21.99 39.50
N PRO A 405 -3.11 21.81 40.39
CA PRO A 405 -2.89 20.52 41.03
C PRO A 405 -4.02 20.26 42.02
N LEU A 406 -4.81 19.22 41.76
CA LEU A 406 -5.81 18.74 42.69
C LEU A 406 -5.11 17.82 43.69
N ALA A 407 -4.82 18.33 44.89
CA ALA A 407 -4.23 17.54 45.99
C ALA A 407 -5.25 16.60 46.64
N LEU A 408 -5.95 15.82 45.83
CA LEU A 408 -6.99 14.90 46.26
C LEU A 408 -6.35 13.59 46.72
N PRO A 409 -6.67 13.08 47.92
CA PRO A 409 -6.23 11.74 48.31
C PRO A 409 -6.87 10.68 47.38
N PRO A 410 -6.27 9.49 47.20
CA PRO A 410 -6.85 8.45 46.35
C PRO A 410 -8.28 8.05 46.74
N SER A 411 -8.65 8.20 48.02
CA SER A 411 -10.00 7.96 48.53
C SER A 411 -11.04 9.01 48.10
N ALA A 412 -10.59 10.15 47.55
CA ALA A 412 -11.45 11.21 47.04
C ALA A 412 -11.77 11.05 45.55
N VAL A 413 -11.41 9.92 44.93
CA VAL A 413 -11.84 9.59 43.56
C VAL A 413 -13.05 8.66 43.63
N LEU A 414 -14.21 9.13 43.18
CA LEU A 414 -15.44 8.37 43.09
C LEU A 414 -15.63 7.85 41.66
N PHE A 415 -15.55 6.53 41.49
CA PHE A 415 -15.96 5.88 40.25
C PHE A 415 -17.47 5.64 40.27
N VAL A 416 -18.15 6.05 39.20
CA VAL A 416 -19.60 5.99 39.06
C VAL A 416 -19.96 5.14 37.86
N ASP A 417 -20.20 3.86 38.11
CA ASP A 417 -20.58 2.84 37.12
C ASP A 417 -21.98 2.26 37.36
N GLY A 418 -22.68 2.72 38.40
CA GLY A 418 -24.01 2.25 38.75
C GLY A 418 -24.75 3.14 39.75
N PRO A 419 -25.96 2.74 40.19
CA PRO A 419 -26.86 3.58 41.00
C PRO A 419 -26.27 3.99 42.36
N THR A 420 -25.47 3.13 42.99
CA THR A 420 -24.83 3.42 44.27
C THR A 420 -23.75 4.49 44.11
N GLY A 421 -22.91 4.38 43.07
CA GLY A 421 -21.94 5.41 42.72
C GLY A 421 -22.62 6.72 42.34
N LEU A 422 -23.75 6.64 41.64
CA LEU A 422 -24.50 7.83 41.20
C LEU A 422 -25.10 8.59 42.39
N ARG A 423 -25.58 7.86 43.41
CA ARG A 423 -26.00 8.43 44.71
C ARG A 423 -24.85 9.12 45.44
N ALA A 424 -23.69 8.45 45.53
CA ALA A 424 -22.51 9.01 46.17
C ALA A 424 -22.02 10.28 45.46
N ALA A 425 -22.00 10.26 44.12
CA ALA A 425 -21.68 11.41 43.30
C ALA A 425 -22.68 12.56 43.49
N ALA A 426 -23.98 12.28 43.49
CA ALA A 426 -25.00 13.30 43.72
C ALA A 426 -24.81 13.98 45.09
N ALA A 427 -24.56 13.20 46.14
CA ALA A 427 -24.30 13.73 47.47
C ALA A 427 -23.01 14.56 47.51
N ALA A 428 -21.94 14.11 46.85
CA ALA A 428 -20.65 14.80 46.86
C ALA A 428 -20.62 16.05 45.98
N LEU A 429 -21.41 16.10 44.91
CA LEU A 429 -21.52 17.24 44.00
C LEU A 429 -22.60 18.25 44.44
N SER A 430 -23.53 17.86 45.32
CA SER A 430 -24.59 18.75 45.80
C SER A 430 -24.02 19.89 46.64
N GLY A 431 -24.07 21.11 46.09
CA GLY A 431 -23.58 22.31 46.75
C GLY A 431 -22.04 22.44 46.79
N ALA A 432 -21.32 21.57 46.08
CA ALA A 432 -19.87 21.67 45.95
C ALA A 432 -19.49 22.67 44.86
N ASP A 433 -18.41 23.41 45.10
CA ASP A 433 -17.84 24.32 44.10
C ASP A 433 -17.12 23.49 43.02
N LEU A 434 -17.64 23.56 41.79
CA LEU A 434 -17.06 22.88 40.64
C LEU A 434 -15.79 23.60 40.21
N ILE A 435 -14.71 22.84 40.18
CA ILE A 435 -13.42 23.30 39.66
C ILE A 435 -13.35 23.04 38.17
N GLY A 436 -13.86 21.90 37.70
CA GLY A 436 -13.69 21.48 36.31
C GLY A 436 -14.54 20.33 35.84
N ILE A 437 -14.74 20.27 34.53
CA ILE A 437 -15.40 19.17 33.82
C ILE A 437 -14.56 18.81 32.61
N ASP A 438 -14.30 17.50 32.41
CA ASP A 438 -13.64 16.97 31.22
C ASP A 438 -14.45 15.79 30.66
N VAL A 439 -14.68 15.80 29.34
CA VAL A 439 -15.55 14.84 28.63
C VAL A 439 -14.75 13.97 27.65
N GLU A 440 -13.44 14.17 27.52
CA GLU A 440 -12.62 13.47 26.52
C GLU A 440 -11.81 12.31 27.09
N TRP A 441 -12.03 11.92 28.34
CA TRP A 441 -11.23 10.87 28.97
C TRP A 441 -11.60 9.48 28.45
N ARG A 442 -10.60 8.81 27.85
CA ARG A 442 -10.68 7.41 27.44
C ARG A 442 -9.95 6.56 28.48
N ALA A 443 -10.67 5.92 29.39
CA ALA A 443 -10.05 4.89 30.22
C ALA A 443 -9.58 3.73 29.33
N THR A 444 -8.32 3.36 29.48
CA THR A 444 -7.82 2.06 29.03
C THR A 444 -8.08 1.07 30.16
N GLN A 445 -9.22 0.38 30.12
CA GLN A 445 -9.47 -0.71 31.06
C GLN A 445 -8.45 -1.84 30.80
N GLY A 446 -7.69 -2.18 31.83
CA GLY A 446 -7.11 -3.52 32.05
C GLY A 446 -6.13 -4.04 31.00
N LEU A 447 -4.84 -3.88 31.28
CA LEU A 447 -3.71 -4.55 30.62
C LEU A 447 -3.65 -6.08 30.90
N ALA A 448 -4.77 -6.75 31.22
CA ALA A 448 -4.76 -8.17 31.63
C ALA A 448 -4.90 -9.17 30.47
N ASP A 449 -5.40 -8.75 29.30
CA ASP A 449 -5.73 -9.68 28.20
C ASP A 449 -4.76 -9.62 27.01
N TRP A 450 -3.61 -8.94 27.12
CA TRP A 450 -2.65 -8.84 26.01
C TRP A 450 -1.92 -10.16 25.71
N GLU A 451 -1.89 -11.10 26.66
CA GLU A 451 -1.19 -12.38 26.51
C GLU A 451 -1.90 -13.37 25.56
N VAL A 452 -3.19 -13.17 25.28
CA VAL A 452 -3.96 -14.07 24.39
C VAL A 452 -4.02 -13.58 22.94
N ALA A 453 -3.79 -12.28 22.70
CA ALA A 453 -3.77 -11.71 21.34
C ALA A 453 -2.43 -11.90 20.60
N ALA A 454 -1.34 -12.21 21.31
CA ALA A 454 -0.01 -12.38 20.72
C ALA A 454 0.20 -13.71 19.97
N ALA A 455 -0.79 -14.60 19.94
CA ALA A 455 -0.73 -15.89 19.24
C ALA A 455 -1.68 -16.01 18.03
N GLY A 456 -2.40 -14.93 17.69
CA GLY A 456 -3.29 -14.90 16.54
C GLY A 456 -2.70 -14.09 15.39
N ASP A 457 -2.00 -14.74 14.46
CA ASP A 457 -1.53 -14.18 13.19
C ASP A 457 -2.68 -13.85 12.21
N GLY A 458 -3.82 -13.40 12.73
CA GLY A 458 -4.93 -12.88 11.96
C GLY A 458 -4.80 -11.36 11.85
N GLU A 459 -3.98 -10.88 10.90
CA GLU A 459 -4.01 -9.50 10.43
C GLU A 459 -5.40 -9.23 9.82
N GLY A 460 -6.40 -8.95 10.65
CA GLY A 460 -7.66 -8.36 10.24
C GLY A 460 -7.34 -6.97 9.70
N GLU A 461 -7.63 -6.75 8.42
CA GLU A 461 -7.46 -5.52 7.67
C GLU A 461 -8.22 -4.35 8.32
N GLY A 462 -7.64 -3.78 9.38
CA GLY A 462 -7.93 -2.43 9.82
C GLY A 462 -7.29 -1.48 8.82
N GLU A 463 -7.97 -1.25 7.70
CA GLU A 463 -7.69 -0.20 6.74
C GLU A 463 -7.67 1.15 7.48
N TYR A 464 -6.51 1.52 8.03
CA TYR A 464 -6.20 2.91 8.33
C TYR A 464 -6.19 3.62 6.99
N GLY A 465 -7.34 4.16 6.60
CA GLY A 465 -7.54 4.93 5.38
C GLY A 465 -6.53 6.06 5.32
N GLU A 466 -5.46 5.83 4.58
CA GLU A 466 -4.53 6.85 4.11
C GLU A 466 -5.30 7.59 3.01
N GLY A 467 -5.88 8.73 3.37
CA GLY A 467 -6.15 9.77 2.39
C GLY A 467 -4.83 10.02 1.65
N VAL A 468 -4.88 9.92 0.33
CA VAL A 468 -3.77 10.30 -0.54
C VAL A 468 -3.49 11.77 -0.24
N GLU A 469 -2.47 12.05 0.56
CA GLU A 469 -1.87 13.38 0.64
C GLU A 469 -1.14 13.61 -0.69
N GLY A 470 -1.93 13.92 -1.72
CA GLY A 470 -1.44 14.61 -2.89
C GLY A 470 -1.21 16.06 -2.48
N GLU A 471 0.04 16.50 -2.55
CA GLU A 471 0.38 17.92 -2.58
C GLU A 471 -0.25 18.53 -3.83
N GLY A 472 -1.53 18.89 -3.73
CA GLY A 472 -2.35 19.49 -4.77
C GLY A 472 -3.18 20.57 -4.14
N GLU A 473 -2.73 21.81 -4.28
CA GLU A 473 -3.47 23.02 -3.99
C GLU A 473 -4.76 23.03 -4.83
N GLY A 474 -5.94 22.92 -4.20
CA GLY A 474 -7.22 22.92 -4.92
C GLY A 474 -8.45 22.57 -4.09
N ASP A 475 -9.13 23.63 -3.64
CA ASP A 475 -10.56 23.84 -3.35
C ASP A 475 -11.46 22.81 -2.64
N ALA A 476 -12.27 23.38 -1.75
CA ALA A 476 -13.22 22.79 -0.82
C ALA A 476 -14.27 21.88 -1.47
N ASP A 477 -14.52 20.69 -0.87
CA ASP A 477 -15.84 20.00 -0.78
C ASP A 477 -15.72 18.61 -0.07
N GLY A 478 -15.11 18.56 1.12
CA GLY A 478 -14.75 17.30 1.80
C GLY A 478 -15.69 16.78 2.92
N GLU A 479 -16.69 17.53 3.36
CA GLU A 479 -17.42 17.19 4.60
C GLU A 479 -18.58 16.16 4.45
N GLU A 480 -19.10 15.92 3.25
CA GLU A 480 -20.35 15.13 3.10
C GLU A 480 -20.13 13.60 3.08
N VAL A 481 -18.90 13.14 2.80
CA VAL A 481 -18.57 11.71 2.66
C VAL A 481 -18.49 11.00 4.02
N TRP A 482 -18.21 11.72 5.10
CA TRP A 482 -18.08 11.14 6.44
C TRP A 482 -19.42 10.76 7.10
N ARG A 483 -20.55 11.38 6.71
CA ARG A 483 -21.85 11.08 7.33
C ARG A 483 -22.53 9.80 6.82
N ARG A 484 -22.19 9.31 5.61
CA ARG A 484 -22.90 8.16 5.00
C ARG A 484 -22.41 6.78 5.44
N ARG A 485 -21.18 6.62 5.96
CA ARG A 485 -20.61 5.29 6.29
C ARG A 485 -21.04 4.71 7.64
N ARG A 486 -21.75 5.44 8.51
CA ARG A 486 -22.16 4.96 9.84
C ARG A 486 -23.48 4.17 9.89
N ARG A 487 -24.15 3.90 8.75
CA ARG A 487 -25.48 3.25 8.73
C ARG A 487 -25.56 1.86 8.09
N GLY A 488 -24.46 1.26 7.65
CA GLY A 488 -24.47 -0.08 7.05
C GLY A 488 -23.89 -1.14 8.00
N GLY A 489 -24.76 -1.93 8.63
CA GLY A 489 -24.37 -3.01 9.53
C GLY A 489 -23.83 -4.27 8.84
N GLY A 490 -23.06 -5.04 9.61
CA GLY A 490 -22.64 -6.40 9.28
C GLY A 490 -21.96 -7.00 10.50
N GLY A 491 -22.69 -7.84 11.23
CA GLY A 491 -22.27 -8.43 12.49
C GLY A 491 -21.04 -9.33 12.33
N GLY A 492 -19.98 -8.98 13.06
CA GLY A 492 -18.86 -9.85 13.37
C GLY A 492 -18.52 -9.64 14.84
N GLY A 493 -18.90 -10.60 15.68
CA GLY A 493 -18.65 -10.59 17.12
C GLY A 493 -17.18 -10.83 17.42
N GLY A 494 -16.35 -9.81 17.18
CA GLY A 494 -15.05 -9.67 17.84
C GLY A 494 -15.26 -8.76 19.03
N GLY A 495 -15.28 -9.32 20.25
CA GLY A 495 -15.29 -8.56 21.50
C GLY A 495 -13.98 -7.81 21.68
N GLY A 496 -13.75 -6.78 20.87
CA GLY A 496 -12.72 -5.80 21.15
C GLY A 496 -13.10 -5.02 22.40
N PRO A 497 -12.11 -4.52 23.18
CA PRO A 497 -12.38 -3.75 24.38
C PRO A 497 -13.33 -2.59 24.05
N THR A 498 -14.51 -2.63 24.64
CA THR A 498 -15.53 -1.58 24.50
C THR A 498 -14.94 -0.28 25.02
N ARG A 499 -14.83 0.71 24.13
CA ARG A 499 -14.30 2.03 24.47
C ARG A 499 -15.28 2.70 25.42
N ALA A 500 -14.88 2.91 26.68
CA ALA A 500 -15.68 3.65 27.63
C ALA A 500 -15.47 5.16 27.45
N SER A 501 -16.56 5.90 27.26
CA SER A 501 -16.57 7.36 27.35
C SER A 501 -16.73 7.74 28.82
N LEU A 502 -15.71 8.34 29.42
CA LEU A 502 -15.78 8.81 30.80
C LEU A 502 -16.03 10.32 30.84
N LEU A 503 -16.96 10.73 31.70
CA LEU A 503 -17.11 12.13 32.12
C LEU A 503 -16.43 12.29 33.47
N GLN A 504 -15.50 13.24 33.56
CA GLN A 504 -14.84 13.61 34.80
C GLN A 504 -15.38 14.95 35.31
N VAL A 505 -15.72 15.00 36.58
CA VAL A 505 -16.13 16.22 37.30
C VAL A 505 -15.25 16.36 38.53
N ALA A 506 -14.63 17.53 38.73
CA ALA A 506 -13.75 17.77 39.87
C ALA A 506 -14.26 18.94 40.73
N THR A 507 -14.19 18.75 42.04
CA THR A 507 -14.38 19.77 43.08
C THR A 507 -13.10 19.91 43.91
N HIS A 508 -13.12 20.79 44.93
CA HIS A 508 -11.99 20.91 45.87
C HIS A 508 -11.73 19.63 46.67
N ASP A 509 -12.76 18.82 46.89
CA ASP A 509 -12.72 17.71 47.84
C ASP A 509 -12.89 16.33 47.18
N VAL A 510 -13.40 16.27 45.94
CA VAL A 510 -13.68 15.02 45.24
C VAL A 510 -13.45 15.14 43.74
N ALA A 511 -12.99 14.05 43.11
CA ALA A 511 -13.04 13.85 41.67
C ALA A 511 -14.00 12.70 41.36
N VAL A 512 -14.99 12.94 40.51
CA VAL A 512 -16.02 11.97 40.14
C VAL A 512 -15.81 11.56 38.69
N LEU A 513 -15.73 10.25 38.45
CA LEU A 513 -15.51 9.64 37.14
C LEU A 513 -16.74 8.81 36.76
N PHE A 514 -17.54 9.29 35.81
CA PHE A 514 -18.77 8.65 35.35
C PHE A 514 -18.50 7.74 34.14
N ASP A 515 -18.79 6.44 34.29
CA ASP A 515 -18.87 5.46 33.20
C ASP A 515 -20.20 5.61 32.46
N LEU A 516 -20.22 6.54 31.50
CA LEU A 516 -21.43 6.84 30.72
C LEU A 516 -21.98 5.60 30.00
N PRO A 517 -21.18 4.71 29.39
CA PRO A 517 -21.68 3.44 28.87
C PRO A 517 -22.36 2.56 29.92
N ALA A 518 -21.78 2.39 31.11
CA ALA A 518 -22.39 1.59 32.16
C ALA A 518 -23.70 2.20 32.69
N LEU A 519 -23.76 3.54 32.77
CA LEU A 519 -24.92 4.27 33.29
C LEU A 519 -26.05 4.44 32.26
N CYS A 520 -25.71 4.68 30.99
CA CYS A 520 -26.68 4.92 29.91
C CYS A 520 -27.02 3.66 29.11
N GLY A 521 -26.16 2.64 29.16
CA GLY A 521 -26.37 1.35 28.52
C GLY A 521 -27.35 0.50 29.32
N GLY A 522 -28.65 0.71 29.11
CA GLY A 522 -29.71 -0.04 29.78
C GLY A 522 -29.48 -1.56 29.76
N GLY A 523 -29.24 -2.13 30.94
CA GLY A 523 -29.41 -3.52 31.33
C GLY A 523 -29.20 -4.61 30.28
N ALA A 524 -28.01 -5.20 30.25
CA ALA A 524 -27.94 -6.66 30.31
C ALA A 524 -27.82 -7.05 31.78
N ALA A 525 -28.94 -7.04 32.49
CA ALA A 525 -29.02 -7.67 33.80
C ALA A 525 -28.78 -9.18 33.59
N VAL A 526 -27.55 -9.63 33.82
CA VAL A 526 -27.28 -11.05 34.09
C VAL A 526 -27.87 -11.31 35.47
N ALA A 527 -29.13 -11.74 35.49
CA ALA A 527 -29.75 -12.28 36.69
C ALA A 527 -29.04 -13.60 37.02
N ASP A 528 -28.05 -13.54 37.90
CA ASP A 528 -27.53 -14.72 38.59
C ASP A 528 -28.57 -15.17 39.61
N ALA A 529 -29.50 -16.01 39.14
CA ALA A 529 -30.47 -16.69 39.98
C ALA A 529 -29.82 -17.97 40.54
N THR A 530 -29.06 -17.83 41.63
CA THR A 530 -28.85 -18.95 42.54
C THR A 530 -30.01 -18.99 43.54
N ASP A 531 -30.92 -19.91 43.22
CA ASP A 531 -32.13 -20.22 43.97
C ASP A 531 -31.76 -20.92 45.30
N VAL A 532 -31.79 -20.17 46.40
CA VAL A 532 -31.92 -20.73 47.76
C VAL A 532 -33.10 -20.05 48.43
N ALA A 533 -34.23 -20.74 48.40
CA ALA A 533 -35.46 -20.36 49.05
C ALA A 533 -35.26 -20.27 50.58
N THR A 534 -35.31 -19.05 51.11
CA THR A 534 -35.68 -18.79 52.50
C THR A 534 -36.93 -17.93 52.52
N ASP A 535 -38.02 -18.53 52.99
CA ASP A 535 -39.29 -17.88 53.31
C ASP A 535 -39.06 -16.78 54.36
N VAL A 536 -39.15 -15.52 53.94
CA VAL A 536 -39.23 -14.35 54.82
C VAL A 536 -40.53 -13.61 54.47
N PRO A 537 -41.38 -13.27 55.46
CA PRO A 537 -42.72 -12.72 55.23
C PRO A 537 -42.71 -11.32 54.60
N ALA A 538 -43.73 -11.09 53.77
CA ALA A 538 -43.81 -10.07 52.73
C ALA A 538 -44.21 -8.65 53.17
N GLU A 539 -43.90 -8.21 54.40
CA GLU A 539 -44.37 -6.89 54.90
C GLU A 539 -43.30 -5.77 55.00
N GLU A 540 -42.05 -5.98 54.56
CA GLU A 540 -41.01 -4.91 54.55
C GLU A 540 -40.31 -4.68 53.19
N ARG A 541 -40.96 -5.01 52.07
CA ARG A 541 -40.47 -4.63 50.72
C ARG A 541 -41.38 -3.61 50.07
N ASN A 542 -41.48 -2.41 50.66
CA ASN A 542 -42.03 -1.28 49.93
C ASN A 542 -41.48 0.06 50.38
N GLU A 543 -40.17 0.21 50.27
CA GLU A 543 -39.61 1.49 49.86
C GLU A 543 -38.97 1.23 48.50
N GLN A 544 -39.74 1.49 47.43
CA GLN A 544 -39.17 1.62 46.09
C GLN A 544 -38.13 2.73 46.17
N GLU A 545 -36.85 2.34 46.24
CA GLU A 545 -35.75 3.30 46.19
C GLU A 545 -35.96 4.18 44.95
N PRO A 546 -35.96 5.52 45.09
CA PRO A 546 -36.17 6.41 43.97
C PRO A 546 -35.09 6.12 42.92
N ASN A 547 -35.53 5.74 41.72
CA ASN A 547 -34.63 5.52 40.59
C ASN A 547 -33.99 6.87 40.24
N LEU A 548 -32.77 7.09 40.71
CA LEU A 548 -32.01 8.30 40.44
C LEU A 548 -31.54 8.27 38.98
N ASP A 549 -32.11 9.16 38.19
CA ASP A 549 -31.74 9.37 36.80
C ASP A 549 -30.40 10.11 36.73
N ILE A 550 -29.52 9.72 35.80
CA ILE A 550 -28.24 10.40 35.58
C ILE A 550 -28.46 11.89 35.29
N ASP A 551 -29.54 12.22 34.59
CA ASP A 551 -29.91 13.61 34.30
C ASP A 551 -30.21 14.39 35.57
N SER A 552 -30.77 13.76 36.61
CA SER A 552 -31.04 14.44 37.88
C SER A 552 -29.76 14.81 38.65
N VAL A 553 -28.68 14.05 38.45
CA VAL A 553 -27.36 14.30 39.06
C VAL A 553 -26.54 15.30 38.24
N LEU A 554 -26.63 15.24 36.91
CA LEU A 554 -25.86 16.09 36.01
C LEU A 554 -26.53 17.44 35.72
N ALA A 555 -27.87 17.53 35.67
CA ALA A 555 -28.58 18.77 35.34
C ALA A 555 -28.23 19.96 36.26
N PRO A 556 -28.03 19.79 37.59
CA PRO A 556 -27.58 20.87 38.46
C PRO A 556 -26.22 21.46 38.06
N LEU A 557 -25.34 20.66 37.45
CA LEU A 557 -24.00 21.09 37.03
C LEU A 557 -24.04 22.07 35.84
N PHE A 558 -25.11 22.04 35.03
CA PHE A 558 -25.27 22.86 33.83
C PHE A 558 -26.28 24.01 34.01
N GLY A 559 -26.75 24.26 35.24
CA GLY A 559 -27.71 25.31 35.55
C GLY A 559 -27.10 26.74 35.54
N PRO A 560 -27.94 27.79 35.52
CA PRO A 560 -27.51 29.19 35.53
C PRO A 560 -26.81 29.54 36.85
N GLY A 561 -25.47 29.39 36.87
CA GLY A 561 -24.61 29.58 38.04
C GLY A 561 -23.33 28.75 38.01
N GLY A 562 -23.25 27.69 37.20
CA GLY A 562 -22.04 26.88 37.05
C GLY A 562 -20.96 27.60 36.25
N ALA A 563 -19.80 27.88 36.86
CA ALA A 563 -18.62 28.35 36.15
C ALA A 563 -17.95 27.16 35.44
N LEU A 564 -17.78 27.27 34.13
CA LEU A 564 -17.12 26.25 33.31
C LEU A 564 -15.64 26.62 33.14
N VAL A 565 -14.73 25.87 33.75
CA VAL A 565 -13.30 25.91 33.40
C VAL A 565 -12.95 24.60 32.72
N LEU A 566 -12.41 24.69 31.51
CA LEU A 566 -12.03 23.56 30.66
C LEU A 566 -10.52 23.28 30.83
N GLY A 567 -10.20 22.09 31.35
CA GLY A 567 -8.87 21.47 31.29
C GLY A 567 -8.15 21.35 32.64
N PHE A 568 -8.09 20.13 33.20
CA PHE A 568 -7.28 19.79 34.37
C PHE A 568 -6.59 18.44 34.16
N GLY A 569 -5.36 18.29 34.64
CA GLY A 569 -4.65 17.00 34.65
C GLY A 569 -4.66 16.39 36.05
N LEU A 570 -5.13 15.15 36.19
CA LEU A 570 -4.88 14.35 37.40
C LEU A 570 -3.40 13.95 37.42
N ALA A 571 -2.75 14.13 38.57
CA ALA A 571 -1.35 13.75 38.82
C ALA A 571 -1.24 12.29 39.27
#